data_AF-A0A4Q5RIM6-F1
#
_entry.id   AF-A0A4Q5RIM6-F1
#
_cell.length_a   1.000
_cell.length_b   1.000
_cell.length_c   1.000
_cell.angle_alpha   90.00
_cell.angle_beta   90.00
_cell.angle_gamma   90.00
#
_symmetry.space_group_name_H-M   'P 1'
#
loop_
_entity.id
_entity.type
_entity.pdbx_description
1 polymer ?
#
loop_
_entity_poly.entity_id
_entity_poly.type
_entity_poly.pdbx_seq_one_letter_code
_entity_poly.pdbx_strand_id
1 'polypeptide(L)'
;MLQITPQFKQEVISSLLTARNNFSGSDSAFAKQWSMNGAVYSRLKNGETEGLLKETQWLNLGRELDISLNERKWNIARTDVFNIIERDIDFCQNHSKAKICVDDCGIGKTYTAKYLARNRKNCFYVDASQSKTAQLFIKLIAKTIGIDQNGRYAEVKANIKYYLKMLPQPMVIIDEAGDLHYQALLELKELWNAIYH
;
A
#
# COMPACT_ATOMS: atom_id res chain seq x y z
N MET A 1 -14.20 -22.08 -14.34
CA MET A 1 -13.99 -21.33 -13.09
C MET A 1 -12.56 -21.56 -12.65
N LEU A 2 -11.82 -20.50 -12.31
CA LEU A 2 -10.54 -20.63 -11.61
C LEU A 2 -10.84 -21.24 -10.23
N GLN A 3 -10.52 -22.52 -10.02
CA GLN A 3 -10.67 -23.14 -8.71
C GLN A 3 -9.55 -22.63 -7.79
N ILE A 4 -9.93 -22.08 -6.65
CA ILE A 4 -8.98 -21.64 -5.63
C ILE A 4 -8.55 -22.85 -4.81
N THR A 5 -7.27 -23.20 -4.89
CA THR A 5 -6.70 -24.32 -4.15
C THR A 5 -6.52 -23.98 -2.67
N PRO A 6 -6.57 -24.97 -1.76
CA PRO A 6 -6.22 -24.75 -0.35
C PRO A 6 -4.82 -24.15 -0.16
N GLN A 7 -3.86 -24.56 -0.99
CA GLN A 7 -2.48 -24.07 -1.00
C GLN A 7 -2.42 -22.57 -1.28
N PHE A 8 -3.19 -22.08 -2.26
CA PHE A 8 -3.26 -20.65 -2.56
C PHE A 8 -3.80 -19.85 -1.37
N LYS A 9 -4.85 -20.34 -0.68
CA LYS A 9 -5.38 -19.66 0.50
C LYS A 9 -4.34 -19.59 1.63
N GLN A 10 -3.59 -20.66 1.85
CA GLN A 10 -2.51 -20.69 2.84
C GLN A 10 -1.40 -19.68 2.50
N GLU A 11 -1.01 -19.58 1.23
CA GLU A 11 -0.02 -18.62 0.77
C GLU A 11 -0.49 -17.16 0.93
N VAL A 12 -1.76 -16.90 0.62
CA VAL A 12 -2.42 -15.59 0.86
C VAL A 12 -2.36 -15.22 2.33
N ILE A 13 -2.73 -16.15 3.23
CA ILE A 13 -2.70 -15.88 4.68
C ILE A 13 -1.27 -15.65 5.16
N SER A 14 -0.33 -16.49 4.76
CA SER A 14 1.09 -16.36 5.14
C SER A 14 1.66 -15.00 4.72
N SER A 15 1.38 -14.57 3.49
CA SER A 15 1.82 -13.27 2.97
C SER A 15 1.11 -12.10 3.67
N LEU A 16 -0.19 -12.24 3.98
CA LEU A 16 -0.95 -11.24 4.73
C LEU A 16 -0.40 -11.05 6.15
N LEU A 17 -0.07 -12.14 6.84
CA LEU A 17 0.55 -12.10 8.18
C LEU A 17 1.97 -11.52 8.14
N THR A 18 2.72 -11.79 7.07
CA THR A 18 4.03 -11.16 6.85
C THR A 18 3.87 -9.65 6.65
N ALA A 19 2.93 -9.22 5.79
CA ALA A 19 2.63 -7.81 5.55
C ALA A 19 2.18 -7.08 6.83
N ARG A 20 1.47 -7.77 7.74
CA ARG A 20 1.06 -7.22 9.04
C ARG A 20 2.25 -6.74 9.88
N ASN A 21 3.39 -7.42 9.83
CA ASN A 21 4.59 -7.03 10.58
C ASN A 21 5.13 -5.66 10.15
N ASN A 22 4.86 -5.28 8.90
CA ASN A 22 5.25 -4.01 8.31
C ASN A 22 4.20 -2.91 8.50
N PHE A 23 3.15 -3.13 9.28
CA PHE A 23 2.12 -2.12 9.57
C PHE A 23 2.05 -1.85 11.07
N SER A 24 2.17 -0.58 11.49
CA SER A 24 2.15 -0.23 12.93
C SER A 24 0.78 0.11 13.48
N GLY A 25 -0.22 0.29 12.62
CA GLY A 25 -1.58 0.59 13.03
C GLY A 25 -2.31 -0.58 13.67
N SER A 26 -3.57 -0.33 14.04
CA SER A 26 -4.45 -1.35 14.62
C SER A 26 -4.80 -2.45 13.62
N ASP A 27 -5.18 -3.63 14.14
CA ASP A 27 -5.67 -4.75 13.31
C ASP A 27 -6.91 -4.36 12.49
N SER A 28 -7.73 -3.43 12.99
CA SER A 28 -8.88 -2.88 12.25
C SER A 28 -8.45 -2.02 11.08
N ALA A 29 -7.44 -1.16 11.25
CA ALA A 29 -6.90 -0.34 10.16
C ALA A 29 -6.20 -1.22 9.11
N PHE A 30 -5.43 -2.22 9.55
CA PHE A 30 -4.82 -3.20 8.66
C PHE A 30 -5.88 -3.98 7.85
N ALA A 31 -6.95 -4.44 8.50
CA ALA A 31 -8.06 -5.10 7.81
C ALA A 31 -8.67 -4.21 6.70
N LYS A 32 -8.86 -2.91 6.98
CA LYS A 32 -9.37 -1.94 5.98
C LYS A 32 -8.44 -1.80 4.78
N GLN A 33 -7.12 -1.76 5.00
CA GLN A 33 -6.14 -1.71 3.90
C GLN A 33 -6.34 -2.85 2.91
N TRP A 34 -6.62 -4.05 3.43
CA TRP A 34 -6.87 -5.27 2.65
C TRP A 34 -8.35 -5.51 2.34
N SER A 35 -9.18 -4.46 2.40
CA SER A 35 -10.61 -4.50 2.05
C SER A 35 -11.43 -5.57 2.80
N MET A 36 -11.08 -5.83 4.06
CA MET A 36 -11.79 -6.76 4.95
C MET A 36 -12.20 -6.08 6.25
N ASN A 37 -13.17 -6.66 6.96
CA ASN A 37 -13.53 -6.19 8.29
C ASN A 37 -12.60 -6.81 9.35
N GLY A 38 -12.50 -6.16 10.51
CA GLY A 38 -11.61 -6.58 11.60
C GLY A 38 -11.93 -7.97 12.14
N ALA A 39 -13.19 -8.40 12.13
CA ALA A 39 -13.59 -9.72 12.61
C ALA A 39 -13.09 -10.85 11.67
N VAL A 40 -13.20 -10.64 10.35
CA VAL A 40 -12.66 -11.55 9.33
C VAL A 40 -11.15 -11.66 9.46
N TYR A 41 -10.44 -10.52 9.58
CA TYR A 41 -8.99 -10.54 9.79
C TYR A 41 -8.60 -11.27 11.08
N SER A 42 -9.29 -11.03 12.19
CA SER A 42 -9.03 -11.71 13.47
C SER A 42 -9.14 -13.23 13.35
N ARG A 43 -10.20 -13.72 12.69
CA ARG A 43 -10.40 -15.16 12.45
C ARG A 43 -9.33 -15.75 11.53
N LEU A 44 -8.98 -15.04 10.44
CA LEU A 44 -7.87 -15.44 9.56
C LEU A 44 -6.53 -15.52 10.29
N LYS A 45 -6.25 -14.55 11.17
CA LYS A 45 -5.05 -14.52 12.01
C LYS A 45 -4.97 -15.71 12.97
N ASN A 46 -6.13 -16.24 13.38
CA ASN A 46 -6.24 -17.42 14.23
C ASN A 46 -6.31 -18.75 13.45
N GLY A 47 -6.14 -18.73 12.13
CA GLY A 47 -6.07 -19.92 11.28
C GLY A 47 -7.41 -20.41 10.73
N GLU A 48 -8.51 -19.69 10.97
CA GLU A 48 -9.80 -20.04 10.37
C GLU A 48 -9.84 -19.60 8.89
N THR A 49 -10.32 -20.46 7.99
CA THR A 49 -10.35 -20.16 6.54
C THR A 49 -11.67 -20.45 5.85
N GLU A 50 -12.56 -21.21 6.49
CA GLU A 50 -13.82 -21.66 5.91
C GLU A 50 -14.92 -20.61 6.06
N GLY A 51 -15.61 -20.30 4.96
CA GLY A 51 -16.76 -19.38 4.95
C GLY A 51 -16.46 -17.91 5.26
N LEU A 52 -15.21 -17.52 5.52
CA LEU A 52 -14.85 -16.14 5.88
C LEU A 52 -14.84 -15.16 4.70
N LEU A 53 -14.37 -15.64 3.55
CA LEU A 53 -14.16 -14.84 2.34
C LEU A 53 -14.71 -15.59 1.13
N LYS A 54 -15.36 -14.84 0.23
CA LYS A 54 -15.76 -15.33 -1.10
C LYS A 54 -14.53 -15.60 -1.95
N GLU A 55 -14.66 -16.47 -2.95
CA GLU A 55 -13.58 -16.78 -3.90
C GLU A 55 -13.00 -15.53 -4.55
N THR A 56 -13.86 -14.58 -4.96
CA THR A 56 -13.41 -13.32 -5.55
C THR A 56 -12.56 -12.48 -4.59
N GLN A 57 -12.82 -12.54 -3.28
CA GLN A 57 -12.03 -11.83 -2.29
C GLN A 57 -10.66 -12.49 -2.10
N TRP A 58 -10.59 -13.83 -2.11
CA TRP A 58 -9.32 -14.55 -2.11
C TRP A 58 -8.45 -14.21 -3.32
N LEU A 59 -9.04 -14.17 -4.52
CA LEU A 59 -8.33 -13.78 -5.73
C LEU A 59 -7.84 -12.33 -5.68
N ASN A 60 -8.66 -11.42 -5.16
CA ASN A 60 -8.26 -10.02 -5.00
C ASN A 60 -7.10 -9.85 -4.02
N LEU A 61 -7.12 -10.57 -2.88
CA LEU A 61 -6.02 -10.57 -1.91
C LEU A 61 -4.75 -11.13 -2.55
N GLY A 62 -4.84 -12.26 -3.24
CA GLY A 62 -3.70 -12.83 -3.96
C GLY A 62 -3.11 -11.86 -4.98
N ARG A 63 -3.95 -11.16 -5.76
CA ARG A 63 -3.50 -10.12 -6.69
C ARG A 63 -2.82 -8.95 -6.00
N GLU A 64 -3.39 -8.42 -4.90
CA GLU A 64 -2.80 -7.29 -4.16
C GLU A 64 -1.50 -7.69 -3.43
N LEU A 65 -1.39 -8.93 -2.96
CA LEU A 65 -0.19 -9.53 -2.37
C LEU A 65 0.81 -10.06 -3.41
N ASP A 66 0.44 -10.03 -4.70
CA ASP A 66 1.26 -10.48 -5.83
C ASP A 66 1.64 -11.96 -5.75
N ILE A 67 0.64 -12.76 -5.37
CA ILE A 67 0.67 -14.21 -5.33
C ILE A 67 0.11 -14.72 -6.65
N SER A 68 0.97 -15.39 -7.41
CA SER A 68 0.61 -16.00 -8.69
C SER A 68 0.55 -17.51 -8.51
N LEU A 69 -0.52 -18.13 -9.04
CA LEU A 69 -0.74 -19.58 -8.96
C LEU A 69 0.31 -20.40 -9.73
N ASN A 70 1.07 -19.76 -10.62
CA ASN A 70 1.89 -20.43 -11.65
C ASN A 70 3.33 -19.92 -11.76
N GLU A 71 3.87 -19.16 -10.79
CA GLU A 71 5.17 -18.48 -10.99
C GLU A 71 6.37 -19.04 -10.21
N ARG A 72 7.51 -19.03 -10.93
CA ARG A 72 8.86 -19.03 -10.36
C ARG A 72 9.03 -17.83 -9.44
N LYS A 73 9.56 -18.04 -8.24
CA LYS A 73 10.00 -16.95 -7.36
C LYS A 73 10.96 -16.02 -8.11
N TRP A 74 10.56 -14.76 -8.29
CA TRP A 74 11.42 -13.73 -8.86
C TRP A 74 12.53 -13.39 -7.86
N ASN A 75 13.77 -13.66 -8.22
CA ASN A 75 14.93 -13.20 -7.45
C ASN A 75 15.17 -11.73 -7.74
N ILE A 76 15.34 -10.92 -6.70
CA ILE A 76 15.62 -9.49 -6.84
C ILE A 76 17.03 -9.32 -7.38
N ALA A 77 17.16 -8.63 -8.51
CA ALA A 77 18.44 -8.09 -8.96
C ALA A 77 18.62 -6.69 -8.36
N ARG A 78 19.64 -6.50 -7.52
CA ARG A 78 19.97 -5.19 -6.96
C ARG A 78 20.73 -4.37 -8.01
N THR A 79 20.00 -3.55 -8.77
CA THR A 79 20.55 -2.61 -9.75
C THR A 79 20.98 -1.30 -9.09
N ASP A 80 21.72 -0.46 -9.81
CA ASP A 80 22.06 0.89 -9.34
C ASP A 80 20.80 1.74 -9.09
N VAL A 81 19.81 1.64 -9.98
CA VAL A 81 18.49 2.27 -9.82
C VAL A 81 17.84 1.82 -8.52
N PHE A 82 17.86 0.52 -8.22
CA PHE A 82 17.32 -0.01 -6.96
C PHE A 82 18.01 0.64 -5.76
N ASN A 83 19.35 0.66 -5.76
CA ASN A 83 20.14 1.21 -4.65
C ASN A 83 19.95 2.74 -4.48
N ILE A 84 19.71 3.48 -5.56
CA ILE A 84 19.42 4.93 -5.48
C ILE A 84 18.04 5.16 -4.85
N ILE A 85 17.00 4.51 -5.39
CA ILE A 85 15.63 4.65 -4.89
C ILE A 85 15.53 4.19 -3.43
N GLU A 86 16.21 3.10 -3.08
CA GLU A 86 16.27 2.61 -1.70
C GLU A 86 16.85 3.65 -0.74
N ARG A 87 18.00 4.24 -1.09
CA ARG A 87 18.63 5.30 -0.28
C ARG A 87 17.76 6.55 -0.16
N ASP A 88 17.07 6.91 -1.24
CA ASP A 88 16.17 8.06 -1.23
C ASP A 88 14.96 7.83 -0.33
N ILE A 89 14.38 6.64 -0.37
CA ILE A 89 13.28 6.23 0.51
C ILE A 89 13.76 6.18 1.97
N ASP A 90 14.94 5.62 2.25
CA ASP A 90 15.53 5.61 3.59
C ASP A 90 15.71 7.02 4.15
N PHE A 91 16.26 7.91 3.34
CA PHE A 91 16.45 9.30 3.72
C PHE A 91 15.10 9.98 4.00
N CYS A 92 14.13 9.84 3.10
CA CYS A 92 12.80 10.42 3.26
C CYS A 92 12.07 9.90 4.49
N GLN A 93 12.12 8.59 4.73
CA GLN A 93 11.46 7.94 5.85
C GLN A 93 12.06 8.34 7.21
N ASN A 94 13.39 8.43 7.29
CA ASN A 94 14.08 8.75 8.55
C ASN A 94 14.05 10.23 8.90
N HIS A 95 13.97 11.11 7.91
CA HIS A 95 14.03 12.57 8.09
C HIS A 95 12.72 13.29 7.80
N SER A 96 11.63 12.54 7.60
CA SER A 96 10.32 13.04 7.17
C SER A 96 10.45 13.98 5.97
N LYS A 97 11.23 13.59 4.96
CA LYS A 97 11.47 14.36 3.71
C LYS A 97 10.65 13.80 2.54
N ALA A 98 10.50 14.59 1.48
CA ALA A 98 9.92 14.17 0.21
C ALA A 98 10.93 14.45 -0.88
N LYS A 99 10.94 13.57 -1.87
CA LYS A 99 11.73 13.65 -3.07
C LYS A 99 10.83 13.30 -4.25
N ILE A 100 11.07 13.95 -5.38
CA ILE A 100 10.51 13.56 -6.67
C ILE A 100 11.63 12.87 -7.44
N CYS A 101 11.38 11.64 -7.88
CA CYS A 101 12.30 10.90 -8.74
C CYS A 101 11.86 11.08 -10.20
N VAL A 102 12.74 11.66 -11.02
CA VAL A 102 12.54 11.84 -12.46
C VAL A 102 13.62 11.03 -13.18
N ASP A 103 13.20 9.98 -13.88
CA ASP A 103 14.11 9.04 -14.56
C ASP A 103 13.35 8.35 -15.70
N ASP A 104 14.03 7.55 -16.51
CA ASP A 104 13.46 6.88 -17.68
C ASP A 104 12.46 5.78 -17.31
N CYS A 105 11.42 5.60 -18.13
CA CYS A 105 10.46 4.51 -17.96
C CYS A 105 11.14 3.14 -18.21
N GLY A 106 10.72 2.11 -17.47
CA GLY A 106 11.20 0.74 -17.69
C GLY A 106 12.51 0.36 -16.98
N ILE A 107 13.15 1.27 -16.24
CA ILE A 107 14.42 1.00 -15.53
C ILE A 107 14.26 0.25 -14.18
N GLY A 108 13.03 -0.12 -13.81
CA GLY A 108 12.75 -0.84 -12.56
C GLY A 108 12.29 0.01 -11.38
N LYS A 109 11.85 1.26 -11.59
CA LYS A 109 11.30 2.14 -10.54
C LYS A 109 10.11 1.51 -9.82
N THR A 110 9.07 1.15 -10.58
CA THR A 110 7.84 0.54 -10.05
C THR A 110 8.10 -0.75 -9.30
N TYR A 111 8.98 -1.61 -9.83
CA TYR A 111 9.36 -2.85 -9.17
C TYR A 111 10.02 -2.56 -7.81
N THR A 112 10.99 -1.64 -7.79
CA THR A 112 11.68 -1.22 -6.58
C THR A 112 10.71 -0.61 -5.55
N ALA A 113 9.83 0.29 -5.99
CA ALA A 113 8.81 0.92 -5.14
C ALA A 113 7.89 -0.11 -4.47
N LYS A 114 7.35 -1.07 -5.24
CA LYS A 114 6.52 -2.16 -4.72
C LYS A 114 7.28 -3.06 -3.77
N TYR A 115 8.52 -3.44 -4.13
CA TYR A 115 9.37 -4.26 -3.29
C TYR A 115 9.63 -3.60 -1.94
N LEU A 116 10.03 -2.33 -1.92
CA LEU A 116 10.35 -1.61 -0.69
C LEU A 116 9.09 -1.41 0.17
N ALA A 117 7.95 -1.07 -0.42
CA ALA A 117 6.69 -0.95 0.31
C ALA A 117 6.26 -2.26 1.00
N ARG A 118 6.52 -3.41 0.38
CA ARG A 118 6.20 -4.72 0.99
C ARG A 118 7.14 -5.11 2.12
N ASN A 119 8.41 -4.70 2.05
CA ASN A 119 9.46 -5.16 2.96
C ASN A 119 9.84 -4.14 4.04
N ARG A 120 9.29 -2.93 4.00
CA ARG A 120 9.58 -1.87 4.97
C ARG A 120 8.36 -1.53 5.81
N LYS A 121 8.61 -1.31 7.09
CA LYS A 121 7.58 -0.92 8.05
C LYS A 121 7.03 0.47 7.71
N ASN A 122 5.70 0.60 7.72
CA ASN A 122 4.93 1.81 7.40
C ASN A 122 5.29 2.44 6.05
N CYS A 123 5.73 1.62 5.09
CA CYS A 123 5.98 2.05 3.72
C CYS A 123 4.81 1.65 2.83
N PHE A 124 4.17 2.62 2.22
CA PHE A 124 2.91 2.47 1.49
C PHE A 124 3.14 2.78 0.01
N TYR A 125 2.61 1.95 -0.88
CA TYR A 125 2.68 2.16 -2.32
C TYR A 125 1.33 2.63 -2.86
N VAL A 126 1.33 3.71 -3.63
CA VAL A 126 0.18 4.30 -4.30
C VAL A 126 0.50 4.44 -5.77
N ASP A 127 -0.31 3.81 -6.62
CA ASP A 127 -0.23 3.96 -8.07
C ASP A 127 -1.18 5.07 -8.52
N ALA A 128 -0.63 6.23 -8.88
CA ALA A 128 -1.42 7.40 -9.23
C ALA A 128 -2.16 7.25 -10.56
N SER A 129 -1.69 6.38 -11.46
CA SER A 129 -2.36 6.10 -12.75
C SER A 129 -3.79 5.57 -12.56
N GLN A 130 -4.06 4.94 -11.41
CA GLN A 130 -5.35 4.36 -11.05
C GLN A 130 -6.36 5.39 -10.52
N SER A 131 -5.95 6.64 -10.30
CA SER A 131 -6.78 7.66 -9.64
C SER A 131 -6.52 9.06 -10.19
N LYS A 132 -7.17 9.38 -11.31
CA LYS A 132 -6.97 10.66 -12.01
C LYS A 132 -7.52 11.89 -11.27
N THR A 133 -8.61 11.73 -10.52
CA THR A 133 -9.27 12.84 -9.80
C THR A 133 -8.78 12.97 -8.37
N ALA A 134 -8.84 14.19 -7.81
CA ALA A 134 -8.46 14.45 -6.42
C ALA A 134 -9.23 13.57 -5.42
N GLN A 135 -10.53 13.35 -5.65
CA GLN A 135 -11.36 12.49 -4.81
C GLN A 135 -10.95 11.03 -4.86
N LEU A 136 -10.69 10.48 -6.05
CA LEU A 136 -10.23 9.10 -6.18
C LEU A 136 -8.84 8.92 -5.57
N PHE A 137 -7.97 9.91 -5.74
CA PHE A 137 -6.62 9.89 -5.19
C PHE A 137 -6.61 9.88 -3.66
N ILE A 138 -7.41 10.74 -3.02
CA ILE A 138 -7.58 10.75 -1.56
C ILE A 138 -8.16 9.44 -1.05
N LYS A 139 -9.16 8.87 -1.74
CA LYS A 139 -9.72 7.54 -1.38
C LYS A 139 -8.67 6.44 -1.50
N LEU A 140 -7.87 6.46 -2.57
CA LEU A 140 -6.79 5.50 -2.78
C LEU A 140 -5.77 5.58 -1.64
N ILE A 141 -5.29 6.78 -1.29
CA ILE A 141 -4.38 6.95 -0.14
C ILE A 141 -5.02 6.43 1.15
N ALA A 142 -6.29 6.81 1.42
CA ALA A 142 -6.99 6.37 2.61
C ALA A 142 -7.04 4.85 2.73
N LYS A 143 -7.44 4.15 1.64
CA LYS A 143 -7.41 2.68 1.60
C LYS A 143 -5.99 2.17 1.87
N THR A 144 -4.99 2.67 1.15
CA THR A 144 -3.60 2.17 1.24
C THR A 144 -3.04 2.26 2.66
N ILE A 145 -3.39 3.30 3.43
CA ILE A 145 -2.90 3.46 4.81
C ILE A 145 -3.87 2.90 5.87
N GLY A 146 -4.99 2.28 5.48
CA GLY A 146 -5.91 1.62 6.41
C GLY A 146 -6.99 2.52 7.03
N ILE A 147 -7.33 3.61 6.36
CA ILE A 147 -8.40 4.55 6.76
C ILE A 147 -9.68 4.27 5.98
N ASP A 148 -10.82 4.55 6.59
CA ASP A 148 -12.10 4.45 5.89
C ASP A 148 -12.22 5.51 4.78
N GLN A 149 -12.48 5.06 3.56
CA GLN A 149 -12.58 5.88 2.36
C GLN A 149 -14.02 6.31 2.02
N ASN A 150 -15.02 5.83 2.77
CA ASN A 150 -16.44 6.05 2.45
C ASN A 150 -17.02 7.35 3.06
N GLY A 151 -16.25 8.05 3.88
CA GLY A 151 -16.66 9.31 4.50
C GLY A 151 -16.70 10.49 3.52
N ARG A 152 -17.04 11.68 4.03
CA ARG A 152 -16.98 12.90 3.22
C ARG A 152 -15.54 13.22 2.86
N TYR A 153 -15.33 13.80 1.68
CA TYR A 153 -13.99 14.10 1.15
C TYR A 153 -13.08 14.83 2.15
N ALA A 154 -13.60 15.88 2.80
CA ALA A 154 -12.86 16.66 3.80
C ALA A 154 -12.52 15.84 5.06
N GLU A 155 -13.45 14.97 5.51
CA GLU A 155 -13.25 14.10 6.67
C GLU A 155 -12.17 13.04 6.37
N VAL A 156 -12.25 12.40 5.21
CA VAL A 156 -11.25 11.40 4.77
C VAL A 156 -9.86 12.05 4.73
N LYS A 157 -9.75 13.26 4.15
CA LYS A 157 -8.49 14.01 4.12
C LYS A 157 -7.96 14.37 5.51
N ALA A 158 -8.82 14.83 6.42
CA ALA A 158 -8.44 15.12 7.80
C ALA A 158 -7.93 13.86 8.52
N ASN A 159 -8.61 12.72 8.31
CA ASN A 159 -8.22 11.44 8.88
C ASN A 159 -6.85 10.98 8.35
N ILE A 160 -6.58 11.12 7.04
CA ILE A 160 -5.27 10.82 6.45
C ILE A 160 -4.15 11.59 7.16
N LYS A 161 -4.32 12.92 7.30
CA LYS A 161 -3.32 13.78 7.96
C LYS A 161 -3.07 13.35 9.40
N TYR A 162 -4.15 13.13 10.16
CA TYR A 162 -4.07 12.70 11.55
C TYR A 162 -3.34 11.36 11.69
N TYR A 163 -3.72 10.38 10.87
CA TYR A 163 -3.16 9.04 10.94
C TYR A 163 -1.69 8.98 10.51
N LEU A 164 -1.31 9.70 9.46
CA LEU A 164 0.10 9.79 9.05
C LEU A 164 0.98 10.37 10.17
N LYS A 165 0.49 11.38 10.93
CA LYS A 165 1.24 11.89 12.10
C LYS A 165 1.40 10.87 13.23
N MET A 166 0.46 9.94 13.38
CA MET A 166 0.50 8.92 14.43
C MET A 166 1.40 7.74 14.10
N LEU A 167 1.58 7.44 12.80
CA LEU A 167 2.44 6.34 12.39
C LEU A 167 3.92 6.70 12.64
N PRO A 168 4.73 5.78 13.17
CA PRO A 168 6.16 6.02 13.30
C PRO A 168 6.84 5.97 11.93
N GLN A 169 7.49 7.06 11.52
CA GLN A 169 8.25 7.16 10.26
C GLN A 169 7.47 6.62 9.04
N PRO A 170 6.28 7.17 8.72
CA PRO A 170 5.51 6.73 7.57
C PRO A 170 6.21 7.14 6.28
N MET A 171 6.14 6.28 5.28
CA MET A 171 6.58 6.60 3.92
C MET A 171 5.47 6.28 2.94
N VAL A 172 5.09 7.25 2.10
CA VAL A 172 4.10 7.04 1.02
C VAL A 172 4.81 7.25 -0.31
N ILE A 173 4.98 6.18 -1.07
CA ILE A 173 5.54 6.19 -2.42
C ILE A 173 4.39 6.38 -3.39
N ILE A 174 4.46 7.43 -4.20
CA ILE A 174 3.48 7.73 -5.24
C ILE A 174 4.16 7.47 -6.58
N ASP A 175 3.82 6.34 -7.19
CA ASP A 175 4.30 5.98 -8.51
C ASP A 175 3.39 6.58 -9.60
N GLU A 176 3.95 6.83 -10.78
CA GLU A 176 3.26 7.47 -11.91
C GLU A 176 2.55 8.80 -11.54
N ALA A 177 3.14 9.58 -10.63
CA ALA A 177 2.57 10.85 -10.16
C ALA A 177 2.31 11.88 -11.28
N GLY A 178 2.96 11.72 -12.44
CA GLY A 178 2.73 12.52 -13.64
C GLY A 178 1.32 12.37 -14.24
N ASP A 179 0.61 11.27 -13.93
CA ASP A 179 -0.76 11.03 -14.38
C ASP A 179 -1.83 11.79 -13.56
N LEU A 180 -1.42 12.42 -12.44
CA LEU A 180 -2.34 13.17 -11.59
C LEU A 180 -2.79 14.47 -12.26
N HIS A 181 -4.09 14.73 -12.20
CA HIS A 181 -4.62 16.05 -12.54
C HIS A 181 -4.12 17.10 -11.53
N TYR A 182 -4.02 18.36 -11.98
CA TYR A 182 -3.52 19.46 -11.14
C TYR A 182 -4.20 19.56 -9.76
N GLN A 183 -5.51 19.34 -9.68
CA GLN A 183 -6.22 19.34 -8.40
C GLN A 183 -5.73 18.24 -7.44
N ALA A 184 -5.42 17.04 -7.92
CA ALA A 184 -4.88 15.97 -7.09
C ALA A 184 -3.44 16.30 -6.63
N LEU A 185 -2.66 17.00 -7.45
CA LEU A 185 -1.34 17.50 -7.06
C LEU A 185 -1.43 18.53 -5.92
N LEU A 186 -2.46 19.39 -5.91
CA LEU A 186 -2.70 20.33 -4.81
C LEU A 186 -3.01 19.59 -3.50
N GLU A 187 -3.73 18.47 -3.55
CA GLU A 187 -3.98 17.64 -2.37
C GLU A 187 -2.68 17.05 -1.81
N LEU A 188 -1.75 16.63 -2.67
CA LEU A 188 -0.43 16.17 -2.23
C LEU A 188 0.34 17.26 -1.49
N LYS A 189 0.35 18.48 -2.03
CA LYS A 189 0.96 19.64 -1.37
C LYS A 189 0.30 19.90 0.00
N GLU A 190 -1.02 19.77 0.08
CA GLU A 190 -1.75 19.96 1.33
C GLU A 190 -1.43 18.88 2.38
N LEU A 191 -1.37 17.60 1.97
CA LEU A 191 -0.98 16.50 2.85
C LEU A 191 0.45 16.66 3.34
N TRP A 192 1.36 17.03 2.44
CA TRP A 192 2.76 17.32 2.76
C TRP A 192 2.92 18.41 3.83
N ASN A 193 2.28 19.56 3.60
CA ASN A 193 2.32 20.68 4.53
C ASN A 193 1.72 20.32 5.89
N ALA A 194 0.68 19.50 5.89
CA ALA A 194 0.03 19.07 7.13
C ALA A 194 0.90 18.15 7.98
N ILE A 195 1.90 17.46 7.42
CA ILE A 195 2.81 16.59 8.19
C ILE A 195 4.02 17.38 8.72
N TYR A 196 4.42 18.43 8.01
CA TYR A 196 5.54 19.31 8.37
C TYR A 196 5.23 20.33 9.47
N HIS A 197 3.95 20.72 9.59
CA HIS A 197 3.43 21.66 10.59
C HIS A 197 2.56 20.90 11.60
#